data_AF-A0A7C1AHY9-F1
#
_entry.id   AF-A0A7C1AHY9-F1
#
_cell.length_a   1.000
_cell.length_b   1.000
_cell.length_c   1.000
_cell.angle_alpha   90.00
_cell.angle_beta   90.00
_cell.angle_gamma   90.00
#
_symmetry.space_group_name_H-M   'P 1'
#
loop_
_entity.id
_entity.type
_entity.pdbx_description
1 polymer ?
#
loop_
_entity_poly.entity_id
_entity_poly.type
_entity_poly.pdbx_seq_one_letter_code
_entity_poly.pdbx_strand_id
1 'polypeptide(L)' 'MMVEDYFDYQEVTEEPENLDFNHMVECPHCKNLIPYDALLCYYCGNKIAKSSFPKWMIILVAIIVVSFLVLLI' A
#
# COMPACT_ATOMS: atom_id res chain seq x y z
N MET A 1 47.77 6.47 6.91
CA MET A 1 47.46 5.32 6.04
C MET A 1 45.95 5.24 5.96
N MET A 2 45.37 5.62 4.82
CA MET A 2 43.94 5.56 4.61
C MET A 2 43.57 4.11 4.32
N VAL A 3 42.62 3.56 5.07
CA VAL A 3 41.93 2.33 4.68
C VAL A 3 40.95 2.79 3.61
N GLU A 4 41.20 2.40 2.35
CA GLU A 4 40.24 2.59 1.27
C GLU A 4 38.93 1.93 1.69
N ASP A 5 37.86 2.75 1.77
CA ASP A 5 36.49 2.31 1.99
C ASP A 5 36.10 1.38 0.84
N TYR A 6 36.34 0.09 1.04
CA TYR A 6 36.02 -0.98 0.13
C TYR A 6 34.50 -1.15 0.10
N PHE A 7 33.87 -0.58 -0.92
CA PHE A 7 32.46 -0.80 -1.23
C PHE A 7 32.27 -2.25 -1.68
N ASP A 8 31.63 -3.05 -0.84
CA ASP A 8 31.28 -4.44 -1.14
C ASP A 8 30.03 -4.45 -2.02
N TYR A 9 30.22 -4.58 -3.34
CA TYR A 9 29.13 -4.67 -4.29
C TYR A 9 28.54 -6.08 -4.23
N GLN A 10 27.27 -6.20 -3.87
CA GLN A 10 26.52 -7.45 -4.01
C GLN A 10 25.69 -7.40 -5.29
N GLU A 11 25.83 -8.41 -6.13
CA GLU A 11 24.91 -8.65 -7.24
C GLU A 11 23.59 -9.18 -6.67
N VAL A 12 22.57 -8.33 -6.65
CA VAL A 12 21.21 -8.71 -6.24
C VAL A 12 20.39 -9.01 -7.48
N THR A 13 19.77 -10.18 -7.53
CA THR A 13 18.80 -10.50 -8.58
C THR A 13 17.56 -9.63 -8.37
N GLU A 14 17.30 -8.70 -9.29
CA GLU A 14 16.10 -7.86 -9.25
C GLU A 14 14.85 -8.73 -9.48
N GLU A 15 13.88 -8.63 -8.57
CA GLU A 15 12.61 -9.32 -8.67
C GLU A 15 11.71 -8.56 -9.67
N PRO A 16 10.94 -9.24 -10.54
CA PRO A 16 10.14 -8.55 -11.55
C PRO A 16 9.03 -7.70 -10.90
N GLU A 17 8.95 -6.43 -11.29
CA GLU A 17 7.87 -5.54 -10.86
C GLU A 17 6.53 -6.01 -11.44
N ASN A 18 5.57 -6.34 -10.57
CA ASN A 18 4.21 -6.68 -10.96
C ASN A 18 3.35 -5.42 -11.05
N LEU A 19 3.50 -4.66 -12.14
CA LEU A 19 2.73 -3.45 -12.39
C LEU A 19 1.38 -3.80 -13.04
N ASP A 20 0.27 -3.48 -12.37
CA ASP A 20 -1.08 -3.70 -12.90
C ASP A 20 -1.52 -2.51 -13.78
N PHE A 21 -1.21 -2.60 -15.08
CA PHE A 21 -1.60 -1.58 -16.07
C PHE A 21 -3.06 -1.68 -16.54
N ASN A 22 -3.80 -2.75 -16.18
CA ASN A 22 -5.17 -2.94 -16.65
C ASN A 22 -6.18 -2.15 -15.82
N HIS A 23 -5.85 -1.83 -14.56
CA HIS A 23 -6.71 -1.08 -13.67
C HIS A 23 -6.29 0.39 -13.56
N MET A 24 -6.76 1.21 -14.49
CA MET A 24 -6.68 2.67 -14.38
C MET A 24 -7.97 3.27 -13.83
N VAL A 25 -7.83 4.34 -13.04
CA VAL A 25 -8.93 5.12 -12.47
C VAL A 25 -8.69 6.61 -12.67
N GLU A 26 -9.76 7.39 -12.70
CA GLU A 26 -9.65 8.85 -12.75
C GLU A 26 -9.27 9.42 -11.38
N CYS A 27 -8.31 10.35 -11.37
CA CYS A 27 -7.97 11.08 -10.16
C CYS A 27 -9.15 11.94 -9.70
N PRO A 28 -9.60 11.85 -8.43
CA PRO A 28 -10.73 12.62 -7.92
C PRO A 28 -10.47 14.14 -7.86
N HIS A 29 -9.20 14.56 -7.97
CA HIS A 29 -8.82 15.98 -7.90
C HIS A 29 -8.68 16.62 -9.27
N CYS A 30 -7.98 15.97 -10.20
CA CYS A 30 -7.63 16.56 -11.50
C CYS A 30 -8.20 15.80 -12.71
N LYS A 31 -8.88 14.67 -12.49
CA LYS A 31 -9.51 13.82 -13.51
C LYS A 31 -8.56 13.17 -14.52
N ASN A 32 -7.24 13.25 -14.30
CA ASN A 32 -6.29 12.47 -15.10
C ASN A 32 -6.37 10.99 -14.74
N LEU A 33 -6.13 10.13 -15.73
CA LEU A 33 -6.05 8.68 -15.55
C LEU A 33 -4.76 8.32 -14.80
N ILE A 34 -4.91 7.57 -13.71
CA ILE A 34 -3.83 7.09 -12.84
C ILE A 34 -4.03 5.60 -12.52
N PRO A 35 -2.98 4.83 -12.18
CA PRO A 35 -3.15 3.44 -11.80
C PRO A 35 -3.95 3.34 -10.49
N TYR A 36 -4.77 2.30 -10.36
CA TYR A 36 -5.68 2.12 -9.24
C TYR A 36 -4.95 2.09 -7.89
N ASP A 37 -3.72 1.60 -7.85
CA ASP A 37 -2.86 1.49 -6.67
C ASP A 37 -1.96 2.70 -6.39
N ALA A 38 -2.10 3.77 -7.15
CA ALA A 38 -1.40 5.02 -6.88
C ALA A 38 -1.74 5.56 -5.48
N LEU A 39 -0.70 5.81 -4.66
CA LEU A 39 -0.80 6.54 -3.40
C LEU A 39 -0.80 8.07 -3.63
N LEU A 40 -0.29 8.52 -4.77
CA LEU A 40 -0.10 9.90 -5.15
C LEU A 40 -0.44 10.08 -6.63
N CYS A 41 -1.13 11.15 -6.98
CA CYS A 41 -1.33 11.51 -8.38
C CYS A 41 -0.08 12.21 -8.94
N TYR A 42 0.61 11.57 -9.89
CA TYR A 42 1.79 12.14 -10.57
C TYR A 42 1.48 13.42 -11.39
N TYR A 43 0.20 13.68 -11.71
CA TYR A 43 -0.20 14.87 -12.46
C TYR A 43 -0.48 16.09 -11.58
N CYS A 44 -1.16 15.92 -10.44
CA CYS A 44 -1.57 17.05 -9.59
C CYS A 44 -0.87 17.11 -8.24
N GLY A 45 -0.13 16.08 -7.85
CA GLY A 45 0.58 16.02 -6.57
C GLY A 45 -0.30 15.75 -5.34
N ASN A 46 -1.62 15.55 -5.51
CA ASN A 46 -2.50 15.20 -4.40
C ASN A 46 -2.38 13.72 -4.05
N LYS A 47 -2.48 13.42 -2.74
CA LYS A 47 -2.51 12.06 -2.21
C LYS A 47 -3.86 11.40 -2.49
N ILE A 48 -3.83 10.13 -2.84
CA ILE A 48 -5.03 9.32 -3.07
C ILE A 48 -5.23 8.47 -1.81
N ALA A 49 -6.24 8.81 -1.01
CA ALA A 49 -6.53 8.08 0.22
C ALA A 49 -7.18 6.73 -0.11
N LYS A 50 -6.41 5.63 -0.06
CA LYS A 50 -6.94 4.26 -0.03
C LYS A 50 -7.20 3.85 1.42
N SER A 51 -8.37 4.19 1.93
CA SER A 51 -8.87 3.62 3.20
C SER A 51 -10.09 2.75 2.91
N SER A 52 -9.88 1.56 2.34
CA SER A 52 -10.93 0.55 2.27
C SER A 52 -10.57 -0.58 3.20
N PHE A 53 -10.93 -0.44 4.49
CA PHE A 53 -10.97 -1.59 5.37
C PHE A 53 -12.10 -2.48 4.86
N PRO A 54 -11.81 -3.72 4.45
CA PRO A 54 -12.81 -4.54 3.79
C PRO A 54 -13.86 -4.95 4.83
N LYS A 55 -15.15 -4.95 4.47
CA LYS A 55 -16.27 -5.09 5.43
C LYS A 55 -16.17 -6.33 6.32
N TRP A 56 -15.63 -7.44 5.81
CA TRP A 56 -15.38 -8.67 6.58
C TRP A 56 -14.43 -8.47 7.78
N MET A 57 -13.44 -7.57 7.67
CA MET A 57 -12.55 -7.25 8.78
C MET A 57 -13.31 -6.58 9.94
N ILE A 58 -14.27 -5.70 9.64
CA ILE A 58 -15.07 -5.03 10.68
C ILE A 58 -15.94 -6.05 11.42
N ILE A 59 -16.52 -7.01 10.69
CA ILE A 59 -17.34 -8.08 11.28
C ILE A 59 -16.48 -8.98 12.17
N LEU A 60 -15.28 -9.37 11.73
CA LEU A 60 -14.36 -10.16 12.53
C LEU A 60 -13.96 -9.45 13.83
N VAL A 61 -13.62 -8.16 13.75
CA VAL A 61 -13.29 -7.36 14.94
C VAL A 61 -14.48 -7.29 15.89
N ALA A 62 -15.69 -7.07 15.38
CA ALA A 62 -16.89 -7.04 16.21
C ALA A 62 -17.14 -8.39 16.93
N ILE A 63 -16.98 -9.51 16.21
CA ILE A 63 -17.13 -10.86 16.80
C ILE A 63 -16.11 -11.11 17.90
N ILE A 64 -14.84 -10.75 17.68
CA ILE A 64 -13.76 -10.91 18.66
C ILE A 64 -14.06 -10.08 19.92
N VAL A 65 -14.50 -8.83 19.76
CA VAL A 65 -14.83 -7.96 20.90
C VAL A 65 -16.02 -8.54 21.68
N VAL A 66 -17.07 -8.99 20.98
CA VAL A 66 -18.25 -9.59 21.62
C VAL A 66 -17.89 -10.87 22.35
N SER A 67 -17.09 -11.76 21.75
CA SER A 67 -16.69 -13.01 22.41
C SER A 67 -15.86 -12.74 23.66
N PHE A 68 -14.94 -11.78 23.62
CA PHE A 68 -14.13 -11.41 24.77
C PHE A 68 -14.98 -10.83 25.91
N LEU A 69 -15.98 -10.01 25.60
CA LEU A 69 -16.91 -9.46 26.60
C LEU A 69 -17.78 -10.55 27.24
N VAL A 70 -18.23 -11.54 26.47
CA VAL A 70 -18.99 -12.69 26.97
C VAL A 70 -18.12 -13.61 27.83
N LEU A 71 -16.84 -13.80 27.49
CA LEU A 71 -15.89 -14.63 28.25
C LEU A 71 -15.40 -13.96 29.54
N LEU A 72 -15.50 -12.63 29.65
CA LEU A 72 -15.14 -11.85 30.85
C LEU A 72 -16.28 -11.68 31.86
N ILE A 73 -17.50 -12.12 31.51
CA ILE A 73 -18.70 -12.17 32.37
C ILE A 73 -18.82 -13.57 32.99
#